data_AF-A0AAE0RLG5-F1
#
_entry.id   AF-A0AAE0RLG5-F1
#
_cell.length_a   1.000
_cell.length_b   1.000
_cell.length_c   1.000
_cell.angle_alpha   90.00
_cell.angle_beta   90.00
_cell.angle_gamma   90.00
#
_symmetry.space_group_name_H-M   'P 1'
#
loop_
_entity.id
_entity.type
_entity.pdbx_description
1 polymer ?
#
loop_
_entity_poly.entity_id
_entity_poly.type
_entity_poly.pdbx_seq_one_letter_code
_entity_poly.pdbx_strand_id
1 'polypeptide(L)'
;NERIFYHAVFINTVLCSNLLDAEMPYITSGVLTKILSMEQKCRVQRHSPCADSRVSNMYCDVEVFKKFSSCGVSGVAYLRMEITLVVGSWCNISSQGFVKVVKNKAYFKRYQVKFRRRREGKTDYFARKRLVIQDKNKYNTPKYRMIVRFSNRDIICQIAYAKIEGDMIVCAAYSHELPKYGITVGLTNYAAAYCTGLLLARRLLNKFGLDKVYEGQVEITGDEFNVESIDGQPSAFTCYLDAGLARTTTGNKVFGALKGAVDGGLSIPHSTKRFPGYDTESKEFNAEVHRKHILGLNVSEYMKLLLEEDEEAYKKQFARFIKNGVTAESMEEMYKKAHSAIRENPVHEKKPKREVKKKRWNRAKLTLGQRKDRVAQKKASFLRAQAAEED
;
A
#
# COMPACT_ATOMS: atom_id res chain seq x y z
N ASN A 1 -11.83 13.53 -38.82
CA ASN A 1 -10.84 13.88 -37.80
C ASN A 1 -11.31 15.12 -37.07
N GLU A 2 -12.01 14.96 -35.94
CA GLU A 2 -11.98 15.84 -34.76
C GLU A 2 -13.01 15.37 -33.74
N ARG A 3 -12.70 15.70 -32.47
CA ARG A 3 -13.39 15.32 -31.22
C ARG A 3 -14.84 15.83 -31.19
N ILE A 4 -15.67 15.25 -30.32
CA ILE A 4 -16.55 15.99 -29.39
C ILE A 4 -17.05 15.05 -28.26
N PHE A 5 -16.87 15.53 -27.03
CA PHE A 5 -17.45 15.06 -25.76
C PHE A 5 -18.97 15.27 -25.75
N TYR A 6 -19.74 14.39 -25.09
CA TYR A 6 -20.96 14.82 -24.41
C TYR A 6 -21.23 14.07 -23.09
N HIS A 7 -21.18 14.86 -22.02
CA HIS A 7 -21.92 14.71 -20.78
C HIS A 7 -23.42 14.96 -21.06
N ALA A 8 -24.33 14.17 -20.47
CA ALA A 8 -25.70 14.59 -20.10
C ALA A 8 -26.26 13.51 -19.15
N VAL A 9 -26.37 13.77 -17.84
CA VAL A 9 -27.46 14.48 -17.15
C VAL A 9 -28.75 13.65 -17.11
N PHE A 10 -28.99 13.12 -15.91
CA PHE A 10 -30.25 12.55 -15.46
C PHE A 10 -31.35 13.62 -15.53
N ILE A 11 -32.46 13.31 -16.21
CA ILE A 11 -33.74 13.98 -16.00
C ILE A 11 -34.78 12.89 -15.74
N ASN A 12 -35.38 12.98 -14.56
CA ASN A 12 -36.61 12.30 -14.17
C ASN A 12 -37.76 12.83 -15.03
N THR A 13 -38.56 11.94 -15.60
CA THR A 13 -39.95 12.27 -15.94
C THR A 13 -40.86 11.09 -15.62
N VAL A 14 -41.82 11.43 -14.77
CA VAL A 14 -42.97 10.66 -14.30
C VAL A 14 -44.06 10.74 -15.38
N LEU A 15 -44.98 9.76 -15.35
CA LEU A 15 -46.41 9.80 -15.74
C LEU A 15 -46.86 9.07 -17.03
N CYS A 16 -47.87 8.22 -16.74
CA CYS A 16 -49.11 7.97 -17.47
C CYS A 16 -49.10 7.22 -18.79
N SER A 17 -49.49 5.95 -18.66
CA SER A 17 -50.63 5.34 -19.36
C SER A 17 -51.67 6.32 -19.90
N ASN A 18 -51.95 6.25 -21.21
CA ASN A 18 -53.25 5.91 -21.81
C ASN A 18 -53.32 6.19 -23.33
N LEU A 19 -54.06 5.30 -24.02
CA LEU A 19 -54.91 5.53 -25.22
C LEU A 19 -54.33 5.50 -26.65
N LEU A 20 -54.97 4.60 -27.44
CA LEU A 20 -55.37 4.65 -28.87
C LEU A 20 -54.45 4.06 -29.97
N ASP A 21 -54.79 2.81 -30.33
CA ASP A 21 -55.35 2.32 -31.62
C ASP A 21 -54.87 2.82 -33.00
N ALA A 22 -54.89 1.84 -33.93
CA ALA A 22 -54.91 1.87 -35.41
C ALA A 22 -53.53 1.80 -36.11
N GLU A 23 -53.20 0.97 -37.12
CA GLU A 23 -53.97 0.22 -38.13
C GLU A 23 -53.21 -1.07 -38.60
N MET A 24 -53.98 -2.08 -39.04
CA MET A 24 -53.61 -3.23 -39.91
C MET A 24 -53.52 -2.77 -41.39
N PRO A 25 -52.97 -3.49 -42.42
CA PRO A 25 -53.18 -4.93 -42.63
C PRO A 25 -52.22 -5.77 -43.56
N TYR A 26 -52.54 -7.08 -43.64
CA TYR A 26 -52.27 -8.11 -44.68
C TYR A 26 -50.82 -8.53 -45.05
N ILE A 27 -50.51 -9.82 -44.88
CA ILE A 27 -50.45 -10.84 -45.95
C ILE A 27 -50.41 -12.24 -45.32
N THR A 28 -51.35 -13.08 -45.71
CA THR A 28 -51.50 -14.48 -45.36
C THR A 28 -50.80 -15.42 -46.35
N SER A 29 -50.43 -16.58 -45.81
CA SER A 29 -50.35 -17.91 -46.45
C SER A 29 -49.03 -18.37 -47.08
N GLY A 30 -48.56 -19.52 -46.59
CA GLY A 30 -48.19 -20.62 -47.48
C GLY A 30 -46.79 -21.22 -47.34
N VAL A 31 -46.73 -22.36 -46.61
CA VAL A 31 -45.89 -23.56 -46.89
C VAL A 31 -44.35 -23.38 -46.75
N LEU A 32 -43.53 -24.26 -46.14
CA LEU A 32 -43.47 -25.70 -46.23
C LEU A 32 -42.42 -26.24 -45.22
N THR A 33 -42.83 -27.24 -44.45
CA THR A 33 -42.02 -28.14 -43.62
C THR A 33 -40.90 -28.87 -44.39
N LYS A 34 -39.70 -28.95 -43.82
CA LYS A 34 -38.85 -30.15 -43.64
C LYS A 34 -37.42 -29.73 -43.25
N ILE A 35 -36.92 -30.26 -42.14
CA ILE A 35 -35.59 -30.89 -41.94
C ILE A 35 -35.45 -31.10 -40.43
N LEU A 36 -35.98 -32.23 -39.98
CA LEU A 36 -35.44 -32.96 -38.84
C LEU A 36 -34.46 -34.00 -39.40
N SER A 37 -33.48 -34.33 -38.59
CA SER A 37 -32.47 -35.38 -38.74
C SER A 37 -31.18 -35.00 -39.47
N MET A 38 -30.17 -34.63 -38.69
CA MET A 38 -28.90 -35.36 -38.73
C MET A 38 -28.24 -35.32 -37.36
N GLU A 39 -27.87 -36.52 -36.90
CA GLU A 39 -27.39 -36.85 -35.56
C GLU A 39 -25.94 -36.40 -35.29
N GLN A 40 -25.60 -36.47 -33.99
CA GLN A 40 -24.30 -36.90 -33.46
C GLN A 40 -23.12 -35.91 -33.42
N LYS A 41 -22.88 -35.33 -32.23
CA LYS A 41 -21.81 -35.77 -31.27
C LYS A 41 -21.48 -34.64 -30.28
N CYS A 42 -21.78 -34.85 -29.00
CA CYS A 42 -20.82 -34.63 -27.91
C CYS A 42 -21.36 -35.16 -26.58
N ARG A 43 -20.77 -36.27 -26.16
CA ARG A 43 -20.92 -36.98 -24.89
C ARG A 43 -19.97 -36.35 -23.88
N VAL A 44 -20.42 -35.90 -22.70
CA VAL A 44 -19.68 -36.06 -21.42
C VAL A 44 -20.67 -36.03 -20.25
N GLN A 45 -20.53 -37.06 -19.41
CA GLN A 45 -21.20 -37.37 -18.14
C GLN A 45 -21.32 -36.19 -17.17
N ARG A 46 -22.35 -36.24 -16.30
CA ARG A 46 -22.21 -35.93 -14.87
C ARG A 46 -23.27 -36.64 -14.01
N HIS A 47 -22.77 -37.18 -12.90
CA HIS A 47 -23.49 -37.85 -11.83
C HIS A 47 -24.46 -36.94 -11.05
N SER A 48 -25.37 -37.65 -10.36
CA SER A 48 -26.43 -37.31 -9.41
C SER A 48 -25.94 -36.63 -8.10
N PRO A 49 -26.79 -36.42 -7.05
CA PRO A 49 -27.27 -35.10 -6.65
C PRO A 49 -26.87 -34.71 -5.20
N CYS A 50 -27.11 -33.47 -4.78
CA CYS A 50 -27.08 -33.09 -3.35
C CYS A 50 -28.50 -32.73 -2.89
N ALA A 51 -28.96 -33.47 -1.89
CA ALA A 51 -30.26 -33.37 -1.24
C ALA A 51 -30.37 -32.13 -0.33
N ASP A 52 -31.56 -31.53 -0.31
CA ASP A 52 -32.25 -31.08 0.91
C ASP A 52 -33.66 -30.62 0.51
N SER A 53 -34.66 -31.50 0.72
CA SER A 53 -36.08 -31.19 0.55
C SER A 53 -36.80 -31.32 1.89
N ARG A 54 -37.50 -30.26 2.31
CA ARG A 54 -38.58 -30.38 3.30
C ARG A 54 -39.87 -30.66 2.54
N VAL A 55 -40.47 -31.82 2.83
CA VAL A 55 -41.73 -32.29 2.25
C VAL A 55 -42.87 -31.86 3.16
N SER A 56 -43.91 -31.23 2.60
CA SER A 56 -45.21 -31.08 3.25
C SER A 56 -46.28 -31.60 2.29
N ASN A 57 -46.95 -32.70 2.67
CA ASN A 57 -48.01 -33.32 1.88
C ASN A 57 -49.34 -32.60 2.14
N MET A 58 -50.10 -32.34 1.08
CA MET A 58 -51.51 -31.94 1.15
C MET A 58 -52.29 -32.85 0.20
N TYR A 59 -53.38 -33.45 0.67
CA TYR A 59 -54.21 -34.41 -0.07
C TYR A 59 -55.47 -33.74 -0.58
N CYS A 60 -55.82 -33.96 -1.85
CA CYS A 60 -57.14 -33.67 -2.39
C CYS A 60 -57.63 -34.90 -3.18
N ASP A 61 -58.77 -35.45 -2.78
CA ASP A 61 -59.47 -36.51 -3.51
C ASP A 61 -60.34 -35.88 -4.60
N VAL A 62 -60.24 -36.40 -5.83
CA VAL A 62 -61.13 -36.02 -6.93
C VAL A 62 -61.73 -37.29 -7.54
N GLU A 63 -63.04 -37.46 -7.37
CA GLU A 63 -63.84 -38.53 -7.98
C GLU A 63 -64.10 -38.23 -9.46
N VAL A 64 -63.86 -39.21 -10.33
CA VAL A 64 -64.31 -39.14 -11.74
C VAL A 64 -65.02 -40.44 -12.12
N PHE A 65 -66.34 -40.33 -12.30
CA PHE A 65 -67.22 -41.38 -12.81
C PHE A 65 -67.03 -41.56 -14.32
N LYS A 66 -66.84 -42.81 -14.78
CA LYS A 66 -67.10 -43.17 -16.18
C LYS A 66 -67.74 -44.56 -16.28
N LYS A 67 -68.90 -44.61 -16.93
CA LYS A 67 -69.79 -45.76 -17.13
C LYS A 67 -69.31 -46.55 -18.36
N PHE A 68 -69.08 -47.85 -18.21
CA PHE A 68 -68.91 -48.77 -19.34
C PHE A 68 -70.03 -49.82 -19.33
N SER A 69 -70.61 -50.08 -20.50
CA SER A 69 -71.64 -51.07 -20.74
C SER A 69 -71.04 -52.42 -21.15
N SER A 70 -71.75 -53.48 -20.75
CA SER A 70 -71.64 -54.91 -21.12
C SER A 70 -70.80 -55.80 -20.19
N CYS A 71 -71.50 -56.83 -19.69
CA CYS A 71 -71.10 -57.94 -18.83
C CYS A 71 -70.64 -57.60 -17.41
N GLY A 72 -71.55 -57.84 -16.46
CA GLY A 72 -71.40 -57.54 -15.05
C GLY A 72 -70.35 -58.40 -14.35
N VAL A 73 -69.35 -57.72 -13.79
CA VAL A 73 -68.83 -57.91 -12.42
C VAL A 73 -68.31 -56.52 -12.01
N SER A 74 -68.83 -55.96 -10.92
CA SER A 74 -68.40 -54.67 -10.38
C SER A 74 -67.10 -54.83 -9.57
N GLY A 75 -66.01 -54.21 -10.01
CA GLY A 75 -64.77 -54.09 -9.22
C GLY A 75 -64.14 -52.72 -9.46
N VAL A 76 -63.86 -51.98 -8.38
CA VAL A 76 -63.14 -50.70 -8.43
C VAL A 76 -61.65 -50.99 -8.30
N ALA A 77 -60.88 -50.78 -9.37
CA ALA A 77 -59.42 -50.85 -9.32
C ALA A 77 -58.83 -49.44 -9.10
N TYR A 78 -58.18 -49.23 -7.96
CA TYR A 78 -57.44 -47.99 -7.66
C TYR A 78 -56.01 -48.09 -8.22
N LEU A 79 -55.74 -47.37 -9.32
CA LEU A 79 -54.38 -47.15 -9.81
C LEU A 79 -53.83 -45.85 -9.20
N ARG A 80 -53.01 -45.98 -8.16
CA ARG A 80 -52.30 -44.86 -7.52
C ARG A 80 -51.08 -44.50 -8.36
N MET A 81 -51.22 -43.54 -9.27
CA MET A 81 -50.05 -42.91 -9.91
C MET A 81 -49.50 -41.81 -9.00
N GLU A 82 -48.30 -42.02 -8.46
CA GLU A 82 -47.53 -40.98 -7.79
C GLU A 82 -46.94 -40.03 -8.85
N ILE A 83 -47.58 -38.88 -9.04
CA ILE A 83 -46.98 -37.78 -9.80
C ILE A 83 -46.28 -36.86 -8.79
N THR A 84 -44.97 -37.07 -8.63
CA THR A 84 -44.09 -36.16 -7.90
C THR A 84 -43.98 -34.84 -8.66
N LEU A 85 -44.84 -33.88 -8.34
CA LEU A 85 -44.71 -32.50 -8.81
C LEU A 85 -43.61 -31.82 -7.98
N VAL A 86 -42.38 -31.88 -8.48
CA VAL A 86 -41.28 -31.05 -7.99
C VAL A 86 -41.63 -29.61 -8.37
N VAL A 87 -42.23 -28.87 -7.44
CA VAL A 87 -42.36 -27.42 -7.55
C VAL A 87 -40.95 -26.85 -7.41
N GLY A 88 -40.23 -26.83 -8.54
CA GLY A 88 -38.99 -26.10 -8.65
C GLY A 88 -39.28 -24.67 -8.25
N SER A 89 -38.60 -24.19 -7.20
CA SER A 89 -38.62 -22.79 -6.83
C SER A 89 -38.31 -22.00 -8.11
N TRP A 90 -39.29 -21.27 -8.62
CA TRP A 90 -39.07 -20.30 -9.69
C TRP A 90 -38.09 -19.27 -9.12
N CYS A 91 -36.82 -19.48 -9.43
CA CYS A 91 -35.77 -18.52 -9.20
C CYS A 91 -36.23 -17.25 -9.93
N ASN A 92 -36.47 -16.17 -9.19
CA ASN A 92 -36.69 -14.85 -9.75
C ASN A 92 -35.53 -14.53 -10.69
N ILE A 93 -35.71 -14.81 -11.99
CA ILE A 93 -34.86 -14.34 -13.09
C ILE A 93 -35.38 -12.95 -13.43
N SER A 94 -35.33 -12.05 -12.46
CA SER A 94 -35.63 -10.64 -12.68
C SER A 94 -34.41 -9.86 -12.18
N SER A 95 -33.56 -9.50 -13.15
CA SER A 95 -32.31 -8.72 -13.02
C SER A 95 -31.01 -9.44 -12.58
N GLN A 96 -30.76 -10.68 -13.04
CA GLN A 96 -29.39 -11.21 -12.95
C GLN A 96 -28.50 -10.47 -13.95
N GLY A 97 -27.66 -9.55 -13.46
CA GLY A 97 -26.63 -8.92 -14.28
C GLY A 97 -25.80 -9.98 -15.01
N PHE A 98 -25.67 -9.84 -16.33
CA PHE A 98 -25.05 -10.82 -17.24
C PHE A 98 -23.54 -11.07 -17.02
N VAL A 99 -22.95 -10.55 -15.93
CA VAL A 99 -21.52 -10.61 -15.65
C VAL A 99 -21.22 -11.65 -14.57
N LYS A 100 -20.36 -12.61 -14.91
CA LYS A 100 -19.85 -13.61 -13.96
C LYS A 100 -19.14 -12.93 -12.79
N VAL A 101 -19.63 -13.17 -11.57
CA VAL A 101 -19.01 -12.65 -10.35
C VAL A 101 -17.67 -13.36 -10.09
N VAL A 102 -16.56 -12.65 -10.31
CA VAL A 102 -15.19 -13.17 -10.13
C VAL A 102 -14.82 -13.32 -8.65
N LYS A 103 -15.17 -12.33 -7.82
CA LYS A 103 -14.91 -12.34 -6.36
C LYS A 103 -16.03 -13.07 -5.61
N ASN A 104 -16.23 -14.34 -5.94
CA ASN A 104 -17.27 -15.18 -5.34
C ASN A 104 -16.81 -15.86 -4.03
N LYS A 105 -17.73 -16.56 -3.34
CA LYS A 105 -17.41 -17.30 -2.10
C LYS A 105 -16.27 -18.31 -2.29
N ALA A 106 -16.20 -18.96 -3.46
CA ALA A 106 -15.15 -19.91 -3.80
C ALA A 106 -13.77 -19.26 -4.00
N TYR A 107 -13.73 -18.00 -4.47
CA TYR A 107 -12.50 -17.20 -4.57
C TYR A 107 -11.93 -16.95 -3.18
N PHE A 108 -12.73 -16.41 -2.25
CA PHE A 108 -12.26 -16.07 -0.90
C PHE A 108 -11.85 -17.31 -0.09
N LYS A 109 -12.50 -18.45 -0.29
CA LYS A 109 -12.08 -19.73 0.33
C LYS A 109 -10.68 -20.18 -0.07
N ARG A 110 -10.21 -19.82 -1.28
CA ARG A 110 -8.90 -20.23 -1.83
C ARG A 110 -7.89 -19.07 -1.91
N TYR A 111 -8.28 -17.88 -1.47
CA TYR A 111 -7.44 -16.69 -1.62
C TYR A 111 -6.29 -16.72 -0.61
N GLN A 112 -5.07 -16.94 -1.09
CA GLN A 112 -3.87 -16.88 -0.28
C GLN A 112 -3.37 -15.43 -0.17
N VAL A 113 -3.44 -14.87 1.04
CA VAL A 113 -2.94 -13.52 1.30
C VAL A 113 -1.40 -13.49 1.23
N LYS A 114 -0.85 -12.44 0.61
CA LYS A 114 0.58 -12.14 0.73
C LYS A 114 0.91 -11.67 2.16
N PHE A 115 2.19 -11.70 2.53
CA PHE A 115 2.65 -11.23 3.84
C PHE A 115 2.15 -9.82 4.16
N ARG A 116 1.86 -9.54 5.44
CA ARG A 116 1.27 -8.27 5.91
C ARG A 116 2.00 -7.04 5.35
N ARG A 117 3.33 -6.97 5.52
CA ARG A 117 4.14 -5.84 5.03
C ARG A 117 4.19 -5.70 3.50
N ARG A 118 3.98 -6.81 2.76
CA ARG A 118 3.88 -6.77 1.30
C ARG A 118 2.54 -6.20 0.86
N ARG A 119 1.44 -6.57 1.56
CA ARG A 119 0.10 -5.99 1.36
C ARG A 119 0.04 -4.50 1.70
N GLU A 120 0.78 -4.08 2.74
CA GLU A 120 0.96 -2.66 3.06
C GLU A 120 1.91 -1.92 2.10
N GLY A 121 2.56 -2.62 1.16
CA GLY A 121 3.47 -2.00 0.19
C GLY A 121 4.75 -1.42 0.80
N LYS A 122 5.21 -1.92 1.95
CA LYS A 122 6.37 -1.35 2.69
C LYS A 122 7.67 -2.12 2.54
N THR A 123 7.61 -3.36 2.04
CA THR A 123 8.78 -4.23 2.02
C THR A 123 8.75 -5.13 0.81
N ASP A 124 9.86 -5.10 0.07
CA ASP A 124 10.21 -6.17 -0.86
C ASP A 124 10.98 -7.26 -0.11
N TYR A 125 10.38 -8.46 -0.05
CA TYR A 125 11.00 -9.62 0.61
C TYR A 125 12.12 -10.22 -0.22
N PHE A 126 12.15 -9.99 -1.54
CA PHE A 126 13.20 -10.49 -2.41
C PHE A 126 14.53 -9.78 -2.15
N ALA A 127 14.51 -8.45 -2.07
CA ALA A 127 15.67 -7.66 -1.61
C ALA A 127 16.03 -7.98 -0.15
N ARG A 128 15.03 -8.02 0.75
CA ARG A 128 15.29 -8.28 2.19
C ARG A 128 15.98 -9.62 2.44
N LYS A 129 15.61 -10.68 1.72
CA LYS A 129 16.24 -12.00 1.84
C LYS A 129 17.76 -11.93 1.64
N ARG A 130 18.22 -11.17 0.65
CA ARG A 130 19.66 -11.04 0.32
C ARG A 130 20.42 -10.12 1.26
N LEU A 131 19.76 -9.06 1.73
CA LEU A 131 20.37 -8.08 2.62
C LEU A 131 20.57 -8.62 4.04
N VAL A 132 19.62 -9.42 4.53
CA VAL A 132 19.54 -9.76 5.97
C VAL A 132 20.15 -11.11 6.32
N ILE A 133 20.07 -12.09 5.43
CA ILE A 133 20.60 -13.43 5.71
C ILE A 133 22.12 -13.35 5.82
N GLN A 134 22.63 -13.95 6.90
CA GLN A 134 24.05 -14.11 7.19
C GLN A 134 24.54 -15.47 6.72
N ASP A 135 25.82 -15.56 6.42
CA ASP A 135 26.48 -16.84 6.12
C ASP A 135 26.45 -17.75 7.35
N LYS A 136 26.08 -19.02 7.16
CA LYS A 136 25.85 -19.94 8.28
C LYS A 136 27.12 -20.24 9.08
N ASN A 137 28.29 -20.13 8.47
CA ASN A 137 29.60 -20.31 9.12
C ASN A 137 29.97 -19.17 10.08
N LYS A 138 29.27 -18.03 10.04
CA LYS A 138 29.46 -16.89 10.95
C LYS A 138 28.55 -16.95 12.18
N TYR A 139 27.68 -17.97 12.27
CA TYR A 139 26.79 -18.24 13.40
C TYR A 139 26.03 -16.99 13.90
N ASN A 140 26.41 -16.46 15.06
CA ASN A 140 25.72 -15.36 15.75
C ASN A 140 26.19 -13.97 15.34
N THR A 141 27.15 -13.84 14.43
CA THR A 141 27.65 -12.52 14.00
C THR A 141 26.56 -11.75 13.26
N PRO A 142 26.11 -10.59 13.79
CA PRO A 142 25.01 -9.84 13.21
C PRO A 142 25.43 -9.19 11.89
N LYS A 143 24.54 -9.26 10.90
CA LYS A 143 24.67 -8.53 9.64
C LYS A 143 23.96 -7.18 9.75
N TYR A 144 24.74 -6.11 9.91
CA TYR A 144 24.22 -4.75 10.10
C TYR A 144 23.81 -4.13 8.78
N ARG A 145 22.64 -3.46 8.79
CA ARG A 145 22.15 -2.67 7.68
C ARG A 145 21.83 -1.24 8.11
N MET A 146 22.21 -0.30 7.27
CA MET A 146 21.80 1.10 7.35
C MET A 146 20.50 1.26 6.56
N ILE A 147 19.39 1.36 7.29
CA ILE A 147 18.07 1.59 6.74
C ILE A 147 17.88 3.09 6.56
N VAL A 148 17.70 3.52 5.32
CA VAL A 148 17.39 4.92 4.99
C VAL A 148 15.98 5.00 4.42
N ARG A 149 15.13 5.83 5.03
CA ARG A 149 13.74 6.03 4.60
C ARG A 149 13.41 7.51 4.58
N PHE A 150 12.84 7.95 3.47
CA PHE A 150 12.29 9.30 3.35
C PHE A 150 10.78 9.24 3.56
N SER A 151 10.31 10.15 4.40
CA SER A 151 8.91 10.57 4.41
C SER A 151 8.81 11.94 3.73
N ASN A 152 7.60 12.48 3.60
CA ASN A 152 7.41 13.78 2.95
C ASN A 152 8.05 14.95 3.71
N ARG A 153 8.29 14.81 5.03
CA ARG A 153 8.77 15.90 5.88
C ARG A 153 9.90 15.49 6.83
N ASP A 154 10.38 14.25 6.76
CA ASP A 154 11.41 13.73 7.65
C ASP A 154 12.25 12.66 6.95
N ILE A 155 13.53 12.59 7.31
CA ILE A 155 14.49 11.57 6.90
C ILE A 155 14.77 10.69 8.12
N ILE A 156 14.70 9.38 7.91
CA ILE A 156 14.90 8.37 8.96
C ILE A 156 16.10 7.52 8.56
N CYS A 157 17.13 7.54 9.40
CA CYS A 157 18.33 6.73 9.24
C CYS A 157 18.47 5.84 10.48
N GLN A 158 18.59 4.52 10.29
CA GLN A 158 18.66 3.56 11.38
C GLN A 158 19.69 2.47 11.07
N ILE A 159 20.40 2.00 12.09
CA ILE A 159 21.23 0.80 11.97
C ILE A 159 20.52 -0.33 12.69
N ALA A 160 20.26 -1.41 11.96
CA ALA A 160 19.57 -2.58 12.48
C ALA A 160 20.22 -3.87 12.02
N TYR A 161 20.01 -4.93 12.80
CA TYR A 161 20.27 -6.31 12.41
C TYR A 161 19.04 -7.15 12.72
N ALA A 162 18.90 -8.31 12.09
CA ALA A 162 17.73 -9.17 12.28
C ALA A 162 17.96 -10.21 13.38
N LYS A 163 16.91 -10.45 14.17
CA LYS A 163 16.73 -11.63 15.01
C LYS A 163 15.43 -12.33 14.63
N ILE A 164 15.18 -13.51 15.21
CA ILE A 164 13.97 -14.32 14.95
C ILE A 164 12.70 -13.56 15.39
N GLU A 165 12.74 -12.90 16.56
CA GLU A 165 11.63 -12.11 17.09
C GLU A 165 11.32 -10.87 16.24
N GLY A 166 12.36 -10.29 15.64
CA GLY A 166 12.27 -9.04 14.90
C GLY A 166 13.61 -8.36 14.70
N ASP A 167 13.57 -7.19 14.09
CA ASP A 167 14.75 -6.37 13.85
C ASP A 167 15.13 -5.61 15.12
N MET A 168 16.39 -5.69 15.50
CA MET A 168 16.95 -4.95 16.63
C MET A 168 17.62 -3.68 16.12
N ILE A 169 17.16 -2.52 16.57
CA ILE A 169 17.71 -1.21 16.21
C ILE A 169 18.83 -0.86 17.19
N VAL A 170 20.03 -0.60 16.68
CA VAL A 170 21.22 -0.23 17.47
C VAL A 170 21.25 1.27 17.72
N CYS A 171 21.08 2.05 16.65
CA CYS A 171 21.00 3.50 16.69
C CYS A 171 19.99 4.01 15.66
N ALA A 172 19.50 5.22 15.88
CA ALA A 172 18.61 5.93 14.99
C ALA A 172 19.01 7.40 14.97
N ALA A 173 18.82 8.05 13.83
CA ALA A 173 18.95 9.49 13.63
C ALA A 173 17.82 9.96 12.73
N TYR A 174 17.32 11.16 13.01
CA TYR A 174 16.19 11.75 12.29
C TYR A 174 16.48 13.17 11.88
N SER A 175 15.89 13.63 10.77
CA SER A 175 16.09 15.00 10.32
C SER A 175 15.44 16.03 11.23
N HIS A 176 14.36 15.68 11.94
CA HIS A 176 13.74 16.56 12.93
C HIS A 176 14.60 16.80 14.19
N GLU A 177 15.73 16.10 14.35
CA GLU A 177 16.74 16.40 15.37
C GLU A 177 17.74 17.47 14.91
N LEU A 178 17.89 17.68 13.59
CA LEU A 178 18.84 18.63 13.01
C LEU A 178 18.68 20.09 13.46
N PRO A 179 17.48 20.59 13.81
CA PRO A 179 17.33 21.95 14.36
C PRO A 179 18.15 22.21 15.62
N LYS A 180 18.51 21.18 16.39
CA LYS A 180 19.41 21.32 17.55
C LYS A 180 20.84 21.66 17.14
N TYR A 181 21.23 21.32 15.92
CA TYR A 181 22.58 21.53 15.37
C TYR A 181 22.62 22.72 14.39
N GLY A 182 21.61 23.59 14.41
CA GLY A 182 21.57 24.82 13.61
C GLY A 182 20.78 24.75 12.29
N ILE A 183 20.30 23.57 11.87
CA ILE A 183 19.52 23.42 10.63
C ILE A 183 18.02 23.48 10.94
N THR A 184 17.44 24.68 10.86
CA THR A 184 16.02 24.89 11.23
C THR A 184 15.04 24.60 10.09
N VAL A 185 15.48 24.69 8.83
CA VAL A 185 14.66 24.55 7.62
C VAL A 185 15.25 23.53 6.65
N GLY A 186 14.47 23.09 5.67
CA GLY A 186 14.99 22.23 4.60
C GLY A 186 15.29 20.78 5.00
N LEU A 187 14.62 20.23 6.01
CA LEU A 187 14.93 18.91 6.61
C LEU A 187 14.88 17.70 5.67
N THR A 188 14.38 17.83 4.45
CA THR A 188 14.22 16.73 3.48
C THR A 188 15.07 16.89 2.21
N ASN A 189 16.01 17.83 2.17
CA ASN A 189 16.92 18.02 1.04
C ASN A 189 18.10 17.02 1.08
N TYR A 190 19.01 17.13 0.11
CA TYR A 190 20.21 16.27 0.03
C TYR A 190 21.19 16.54 1.18
N ALA A 191 21.44 17.83 1.48
CA ALA A 191 22.31 18.26 2.57
C ALA A 191 21.86 17.76 3.96
N ALA A 192 20.56 17.82 4.25
CA ALA A 192 19.97 17.27 5.47
C ALA A 192 20.09 15.74 5.48
N ALA A 193 19.95 15.05 4.34
CA ALA A 193 20.18 13.61 4.28
C ALA A 193 21.62 13.28 4.67
N TYR A 194 22.60 14.01 4.12
CA TYR A 194 24.00 13.91 4.50
C TYR A 194 24.22 14.15 6.01
N CYS A 195 23.67 15.23 6.56
CA CYS A 195 23.75 15.52 7.99
C CYS A 195 23.15 14.41 8.86
N THR A 196 22.02 13.83 8.46
CA THR A 196 21.41 12.71 9.20
C THR A 196 22.25 11.43 9.14
N GLY A 197 22.93 11.18 8.02
CA GLY A 197 23.88 10.08 7.87
C GLY A 197 25.10 10.27 8.77
N LEU A 198 25.67 11.47 8.75
CA LEU A 198 26.81 11.85 9.60
C LEU A 198 26.46 11.72 11.10
N LEU A 199 25.28 12.22 11.49
CA LEU A 199 24.78 12.10 12.87
C LEU A 199 24.60 10.64 13.29
N LEU A 200 24.08 9.79 12.39
CA LEU A 200 23.92 8.35 12.65
C LEU A 200 25.28 7.67 12.89
N ALA A 201 26.28 7.98 12.06
CA ALA A 201 27.62 7.42 12.14
C ALA A 201 28.32 7.81 13.44
N ARG A 202 28.40 9.13 13.73
CA ARG A 202 29.05 9.62 14.96
C ARG A 202 28.35 9.11 16.23
N ARG A 203 27.02 8.99 16.22
CA ARG A 203 26.25 8.42 17.33
C ARG A 203 26.51 6.93 17.53
N LEU A 204 26.70 6.18 16.45
CA LEU A 204 27.05 4.76 16.53
C LEU A 204 28.47 4.57 17.08
N LEU A 205 29.43 5.30 16.55
CA LEU A 205 30.84 5.19 16.95
C LEU A 205 31.03 5.61 18.41
N ASN A 206 30.38 6.71 18.85
CA ASN A 206 30.40 7.12 20.25
C ASN A 206 29.80 6.02 21.17
N LYS A 207 28.68 5.39 20.77
CA LYS A 207 28.09 4.29 21.53
C LYS A 207 29.02 3.07 21.68
N PHE A 208 29.85 2.81 20.68
CA PHE A 208 30.81 1.69 20.69
C PHE A 208 32.22 2.08 21.15
N GLY A 209 32.49 3.35 21.46
CA GLY A 209 33.81 3.84 21.85
C GLY A 209 34.85 3.83 20.72
N LEU A 210 34.41 3.97 19.46
CA LEU A 210 35.25 3.99 18.25
C LEU A 210 35.36 5.38 17.61
N ASP A 211 34.92 6.41 18.32
CA ASP A 211 34.79 7.79 17.85
C ASP A 211 36.13 8.49 17.58
N LYS A 212 37.15 8.19 18.39
CA LYS A 212 38.53 8.71 18.26
C LYS A 212 39.36 7.96 17.23
N VAL A 213 39.06 6.68 17.03
CA VAL A 213 39.80 5.83 16.08
C VAL A 213 39.39 6.14 14.65
N TYR A 214 38.09 6.17 14.40
CA TYR A 214 37.52 6.42 13.08
C TYR A 214 36.80 7.77 13.07
N GLU A 215 37.57 8.85 12.89
CA GLU A 215 37.02 10.21 12.77
C GLU A 215 36.33 10.43 11.41
N GLY A 216 36.74 9.67 10.39
CA GLY A 216 36.29 9.81 9.02
C GLY A 216 36.88 11.05 8.36
N GLN A 217 36.15 11.64 7.43
CA GLN A 217 36.62 12.79 6.66
C GLN A 217 36.13 14.10 7.29
N VAL A 218 37.02 14.85 7.96
CA VAL A 218 36.68 16.11 8.63
C VAL A 218 36.30 17.19 7.60
N GLU A 219 37.13 17.36 6.57
CA GLU A 219 36.91 18.33 5.50
C GLU A 219 36.21 17.70 4.30
N ILE A 220 35.02 18.22 3.97
CA ILE A 220 34.16 17.65 2.94
C ILE A 220 34.67 18.04 1.55
N THR A 221 35.38 17.12 0.88
CA THR A 221 35.81 17.29 -0.52
C THR A 221 34.75 16.84 -1.52
N GLY A 222 33.87 15.90 -1.12
CA GLY A 222 32.87 15.28 -2.00
C GLY A 222 33.40 14.10 -2.82
N ASP A 223 34.68 13.74 -2.66
CA ASP A 223 35.32 12.66 -3.40
C ASP A 223 34.97 11.26 -2.84
N GLU A 224 35.38 10.20 -3.55
CA GLU A 224 35.31 8.83 -3.05
C GLU A 224 36.18 8.67 -1.80
N PHE A 225 35.56 8.22 -0.71
CA PHE A 225 36.26 7.97 0.54
C PHE A 225 35.70 6.67 1.10
N ASN A 226 36.58 5.74 1.46
CA ASN A 226 36.23 4.50 2.13
C ASN A 226 37.11 4.36 3.36
N VAL A 227 36.49 4.10 4.50
CA VAL A 227 37.23 3.92 5.75
C VAL A 227 37.86 2.54 5.75
N GLU A 228 39.19 2.52 5.81
CA GLU A 228 39.98 1.30 5.99
C GLU A 228 40.17 1.00 7.48
N SER A 229 40.32 -0.28 7.82
CA SER A 229 40.62 -0.70 9.18
C SER A 229 42.08 -0.48 9.51
N ILE A 230 42.37 0.07 10.69
CA ILE A 230 43.74 0.31 11.16
C ILE A 230 44.25 -0.95 11.87
N ASP A 231 45.47 -1.37 11.53
CA ASP A 231 46.13 -2.52 12.15
C ASP A 231 46.35 -2.29 13.66
N GLY A 232 46.04 -3.32 14.46
CA GLY A 232 46.16 -3.27 15.93
C GLY A 232 45.01 -2.56 16.66
N GLN A 233 44.06 -1.95 15.94
CA GLN A 233 42.85 -1.36 16.52
C GLN A 233 41.59 -2.16 16.12
N PRO A 234 40.43 -1.97 16.79
CA PRO A 234 39.21 -2.62 16.38
C PRO A 234 38.85 -2.27 14.94
N SER A 235 38.42 -3.24 14.14
CA SER A 235 38.07 -3.01 12.74
C SER A 235 36.91 -2.02 12.59
N ALA A 236 36.91 -1.27 11.48
CA ALA A 236 35.87 -0.30 11.16
C ALA A 236 34.49 -0.95 11.11
N PHE A 237 33.47 -0.23 11.56
CA PHE A 237 32.11 -0.79 11.63
C PHE A 237 31.54 -0.98 10.22
N THR A 238 31.43 -2.24 9.79
CA THR A 238 30.86 -2.59 8.48
C THR A 238 29.33 -2.58 8.51
N CYS A 239 28.69 -1.85 7.60
CA CYS A 239 27.25 -1.94 7.39
C CYS A 239 26.83 -1.82 5.93
N TYR A 240 25.65 -2.35 5.60
CA TYR A 240 25.14 -2.38 4.23
C TYR A 240 23.94 -1.46 4.06
N LEU A 241 23.87 -0.72 2.95
CA LEU A 241 22.74 0.16 2.66
C LEU A 241 21.45 -0.63 2.34
N ASP A 242 20.36 -0.29 3.02
CA ASP A 242 18.99 -0.73 2.69
C ASP A 242 18.18 0.47 2.19
N ALA A 243 18.10 0.62 0.85
CA ALA A 243 17.28 1.62 0.17
C ALA A 243 15.77 1.26 0.12
N GLY A 244 15.40 0.03 0.47
CA GLY A 244 14.03 -0.43 0.52
C GLY A 244 13.36 -0.48 -0.84
N LEU A 245 12.30 0.32 -1.00
CA LEU A 245 11.52 0.43 -2.25
C LEU A 245 11.90 1.68 -3.06
N ALA A 246 12.83 2.51 -2.56
CA ALA A 246 13.28 3.68 -3.28
C ALA A 246 14.02 3.26 -4.56
N ARG A 247 13.69 3.89 -5.68
CA ARG A 247 14.42 3.67 -6.94
C ARG A 247 15.81 4.28 -6.83
N THR A 248 16.84 3.47 -7.04
CA THR A 248 18.25 3.88 -6.94
C THR A 248 18.74 4.54 -8.23
N THR A 249 18.25 5.75 -8.51
CA THR A 249 18.77 6.61 -9.59
C THR A 249 19.99 7.39 -9.14
N THR A 250 20.75 7.93 -10.10
CA THR A 250 21.82 8.90 -9.84
C THR A 250 21.26 10.13 -9.13
N GLY A 251 21.98 10.65 -8.14
CA GLY A 251 21.57 11.83 -7.37
C GLY A 251 20.44 11.61 -6.35
N ASN A 252 20.01 10.36 -6.10
CA ASN A 252 18.99 10.12 -5.09
C ASN A 252 19.50 10.47 -3.68
N LYS A 253 18.68 11.17 -2.89
CA LYS A 253 18.98 11.58 -1.50
C LYS A 253 19.31 10.43 -0.55
N VAL A 254 18.87 9.20 -0.85
CA VAL A 254 19.30 7.98 -0.12
C VAL A 254 20.81 7.86 -0.08
N PHE A 255 21.49 8.22 -1.19
CA PHE A 255 22.94 8.19 -1.27
C PHE A 255 23.59 9.37 -0.56
N GLY A 256 22.90 10.50 -0.37
CA GLY A 256 23.38 11.58 0.49
C GLY A 256 23.53 11.12 1.94
N ALA A 257 22.55 10.39 2.47
CA ALA A 257 22.65 9.77 3.80
C ALA A 257 23.76 8.71 3.86
N LEU A 258 23.94 7.92 2.79
CA LEU A 258 25.07 6.98 2.70
C LEU A 258 26.41 7.71 2.78
N LYS A 259 26.61 8.76 1.99
CA LYS A 259 27.87 9.52 1.97
C LYS A 259 28.16 10.16 3.33
N GLY A 260 27.16 10.75 3.96
CA GLY A 260 27.32 11.30 5.32
C GLY A 260 27.70 10.25 6.35
N ALA A 261 27.17 9.02 6.23
CA ALA A 261 27.54 7.92 7.12
C ALA A 261 28.96 7.40 6.88
N VAL A 262 29.41 7.36 5.63
CA VAL A 262 30.77 7.00 5.23
C VAL A 262 31.78 8.03 5.73
N ASP A 263 31.54 9.31 5.44
CA ASP A 263 32.40 10.42 5.89
C ASP A 263 32.40 10.55 7.42
N GLY A 264 31.38 10.00 8.09
CA GLY A 264 31.29 9.91 9.53
C GLY A 264 32.07 8.76 10.17
N GLY A 265 32.73 7.91 9.38
CA GLY A 265 33.61 6.83 9.88
C GLY A 265 33.05 5.41 9.74
N LEU A 266 31.92 5.20 9.06
CA LEU A 266 31.38 3.84 8.82
C LEU A 266 31.94 3.23 7.53
N SER A 267 32.26 1.94 7.58
CA SER A 267 32.64 1.18 6.39
C SER A 267 31.38 0.68 5.67
N ILE A 268 30.98 1.38 4.62
CA ILE A 268 29.83 1.01 3.76
C ILE A 268 30.34 0.79 2.34
N PRO A 269 30.28 -0.43 1.80
CA PRO A 269 30.73 -0.67 0.43
C PRO A 269 29.79 0.03 -0.56
N HIS A 270 30.36 0.92 -1.38
CA HIS A 270 29.62 1.70 -2.36
C HIS A 270 30.49 2.02 -3.58
N SER A 271 29.89 2.69 -4.58
CA SER A 271 30.57 3.18 -5.77
C SER A 271 30.05 4.58 -6.08
N THR A 272 30.89 5.44 -6.66
CA THR A 272 30.59 6.83 -6.99
C THR A 272 29.48 7.02 -8.03
N LYS A 273 29.15 5.97 -8.79
CA LYS A 273 28.17 6.00 -9.89
C LYS A 273 26.79 6.54 -9.56
N ARG A 274 26.38 6.53 -8.28
CA ARG A 274 25.03 6.95 -7.86
C ARG A 274 24.99 8.31 -7.16
N PHE A 275 26.12 8.96 -6.97
CA PHE A 275 26.17 10.30 -6.41
C PHE A 275 25.80 11.38 -7.44
N PRO A 276 25.30 12.55 -7.00
CA PRO A 276 25.22 13.74 -7.85
C PRO A 276 26.62 14.08 -8.40
N GLY A 277 26.71 14.44 -9.68
CA GLY A 277 28.00 14.75 -10.33
C GLY A 277 28.62 13.59 -11.10
N TYR A 278 28.04 12.38 -11.06
CA TYR A 278 28.41 11.31 -11.98
C TYR A 278 27.70 11.51 -13.32
N ASP A 279 28.48 11.64 -14.38
CA ASP A 279 27.94 11.69 -15.74
C ASP A 279 27.90 10.29 -16.36
N THR A 280 26.75 9.93 -16.94
CA THR A 280 26.53 8.61 -17.52
C THR A 280 27.20 8.42 -18.87
N GLU A 281 27.44 9.51 -19.61
CA GLU A 281 28.02 9.48 -20.95
C GLU A 281 29.54 9.38 -20.89
N SER A 282 30.19 10.32 -20.20
CA SER A 282 31.64 10.30 -19.96
C SER A 282 32.08 9.21 -18.98
N LYS A 283 31.18 8.73 -18.11
CA LYS A 283 31.48 7.81 -16.98
C LYS A 283 32.46 8.40 -15.97
N GLU A 284 32.58 9.73 -15.93
CA GLU A 284 33.43 10.46 -15.01
C GLU A 284 32.62 10.99 -13.81
N PHE A 285 33.30 11.14 -12.67
CA PHE A 285 32.71 11.64 -11.44
C PHE A 285 33.30 13.01 -11.10
N ASN A 286 32.44 14.04 -11.05
CA ASN A 286 32.82 15.37 -10.63
C ASN A 286 32.54 15.57 -9.13
N ALA A 287 33.60 15.54 -8.32
CA ALA A 287 33.53 15.72 -6.87
C ALA A 287 33.05 17.12 -6.46
N GLU A 288 33.32 18.16 -7.25
CA GLU A 288 32.89 19.53 -6.94
C GLU A 288 31.36 19.66 -7.00
N VAL A 289 30.73 19.05 -8.02
CA VAL A 289 29.27 19.02 -8.13
C VAL A 289 28.66 18.25 -6.95
N HIS A 290 29.27 17.15 -6.53
CA HIS A 290 28.82 16.42 -5.35
C HIS A 290 28.92 17.27 -4.08
N ARG A 291 30.06 17.95 -3.88
CA ARG A 291 30.27 18.87 -2.76
C ARG A 291 29.25 19.99 -2.72
N LYS A 292 28.89 20.58 -3.88
CA LYS A 292 27.82 21.58 -4.00
C LYS A 292 26.49 21.06 -3.47
N HIS A 293 26.14 19.80 -3.74
CA HIS A 293 24.91 19.19 -3.24
C HIS A 293 24.95 18.88 -1.74
N ILE A 294 26.11 18.50 -1.21
CA ILE A 294 26.31 18.25 0.23
C ILE A 294 26.12 19.55 1.03
N LEU A 295 26.66 20.66 0.53
CA LEU A 295 26.57 21.98 1.16
C LEU A 295 25.26 22.73 0.82
N GLY A 296 24.38 22.13 0.01
CA GLY A 296 23.10 22.73 -0.37
C GLY A 296 23.22 23.95 -1.30
N LEU A 297 24.36 24.12 -1.98
CA LEU A 297 24.59 25.24 -2.89
C LEU A 297 23.60 25.25 -4.07
N ASN A 298 23.16 24.08 -4.54
CA ASN A 298 22.10 23.99 -5.55
C ASN A 298 20.76 24.60 -5.10
N VAL A 299 20.42 24.50 -3.81
CA VAL A 299 19.24 25.17 -3.25
C VAL A 299 19.48 26.67 -3.14
N SER A 300 20.70 27.09 -2.79
CA SER A 300 21.07 28.51 -2.76
C SER A 300 21.04 29.17 -4.14
N GLU A 301 21.50 28.46 -5.18
CA GLU A 301 21.43 28.90 -6.59
C GLU A 301 19.98 29.04 -7.03
N TYR A 302 19.12 28.07 -6.68
CA TYR A 302 17.69 28.16 -6.96
C TYR A 302 17.00 29.30 -6.21
N MET A 303 17.43 29.62 -4.98
CA MET A 303 16.95 30.80 -4.24
C MET A 303 17.32 32.10 -4.94
N LYS A 304 18.55 32.22 -5.47
CA LYS A 304 19.01 33.41 -6.21
C LYS A 304 18.25 33.57 -7.53
N LEU A 305 18.14 32.50 -8.30
CA LEU A 305 17.39 32.49 -9.56
C LEU A 305 15.94 32.96 -9.36
N LEU A 306 15.24 32.42 -8.35
CA LEU A 306 13.85 32.82 -8.10
C LEU A 306 13.73 34.26 -7.61
N LEU A 307 14.72 34.78 -6.89
CA LEU A 307 14.70 36.17 -6.44
C LEU A 307 14.85 37.15 -7.62
N GLU A 308 15.62 36.76 -8.63
CA GLU A 308 15.83 37.55 -9.86
C GLU A 308 14.65 37.45 -10.84
N GLU A 309 14.06 36.26 -11.00
CA GLU A 309 12.97 36.02 -11.96
C GLU A 309 11.58 36.37 -11.42
N ASP A 310 11.23 35.91 -10.21
CA ASP A 310 9.87 36.02 -9.65
C ASP A 310 9.87 36.01 -8.11
N GLU A 311 9.78 37.21 -7.53
CA GLU A 311 9.69 37.39 -6.08
C GLU A 311 8.46 36.75 -5.43
N GLU A 312 7.33 36.63 -6.14
CA GLU A 312 6.11 36.04 -5.58
C GLU A 312 6.27 34.53 -5.43
N ALA A 313 6.82 33.87 -6.46
CA ALA A 313 7.19 32.47 -6.40
C ALA A 313 8.23 32.20 -5.30
N TYR A 314 9.21 33.09 -5.15
CA TYR A 314 10.20 33.03 -4.06
C TYR A 314 9.53 33.06 -2.68
N LYS A 315 8.66 34.05 -2.43
CA LYS A 315 7.93 34.19 -1.15
C LYS A 315 7.08 32.95 -0.85
N LYS A 316 6.45 32.36 -1.87
CA LYS A 316 5.63 31.14 -1.73
C LYS A 316 6.46 29.90 -1.41
N GLN A 317 7.54 29.66 -2.15
CA GLN A 317 8.36 28.45 -2.02
C GLN A 317 9.23 28.50 -0.75
N PHE A 318 9.81 29.65 -0.46
CA PHE A 318 10.80 29.85 0.61
C PHE A 318 10.26 30.60 1.83
N ALA A 319 8.94 30.66 2.02
CA ALA A 319 8.28 31.33 3.15
C ALA A 319 8.91 31.02 4.52
N ARG A 320 9.31 29.75 4.75
CA ARG A 320 9.96 29.33 6.00
C ARG A 320 11.41 29.80 6.13
N PHE A 321 12.13 29.92 5.01
CA PHE A 321 13.50 30.45 5.00
C PHE A 321 13.47 31.94 5.34
N ILE A 322 12.54 32.70 4.76
CA ILE A 322 12.31 34.11 5.08
C ILE A 322 11.95 34.27 6.55
N LYS A 323 11.00 33.46 7.06
CA LYS A 323 10.59 33.50 8.47
C LYS A 323 11.74 33.25 9.46
N ASN A 324 12.69 32.39 9.10
CA ASN A 324 13.82 32.04 9.95
C ASN A 324 15.10 32.85 9.62
N GLY A 325 15.04 33.82 8.71
CA GLY A 325 16.17 34.68 8.35
C GLY A 325 17.30 33.97 7.61
N VAL A 326 17.03 32.86 6.90
CA VAL A 326 18.06 32.10 6.17
C VAL A 326 18.17 32.62 4.74
N THR A 327 19.30 33.24 4.41
CA THR A 327 19.62 33.74 3.06
C THR A 327 20.42 32.72 2.25
N ALA A 328 20.48 32.88 0.93
CA ALA A 328 21.21 31.98 0.04
C ALA A 328 22.71 31.87 0.40
N GLU A 329 23.35 32.98 0.76
CA GLU A 329 24.78 33.04 1.10
C GLU A 329 25.08 32.37 2.45
N SER A 330 24.19 32.51 3.43
CA SER A 330 24.34 31.90 4.75
C SER A 330 24.21 30.36 4.77
N MET A 331 23.74 29.75 3.67
CA MET A 331 23.38 28.34 3.64
C MET A 331 24.59 27.41 3.77
N GLU A 332 25.69 27.74 3.11
CA GLU A 332 26.92 26.92 3.16
C GLU A 332 27.50 26.90 4.59
N GLU A 333 27.60 28.07 5.22
CA GLU A 333 28.07 28.19 6.59
C GLU A 333 27.16 27.45 7.58
N MET A 334 25.84 27.49 7.38
CA MET A 334 24.89 26.79 8.22
C MET A 334 25.16 25.28 8.24
N TYR A 335 25.40 24.65 7.08
CA TYR A 335 25.72 23.22 7.04
C TYR A 335 27.11 22.91 7.60
N LYS A 336 28.12 23.73 7.32
CA LYS A 336 29.46 23.56 7.92
C LYS A 336 29.41 23.62 9.45
N LYS A 337 28.73 24.62 10.02
CA LYS A 337 28.51 24.75 11.47
C LYS A 337 27.77 23.52 12.02
N ALA A 338 26.76 23.03 11.32
CA ALA A 338 26.03 21.83 11.71
C ALA A 338 26.92 20.57 11.70
N HIS A 339 27.81 20.40 10.71
CA HIS A 339 28.74 19.28 10.66
C HIS A 339 29.69 19.27 11.86
N SER A 340 30.24 20.43 12.25
CA SER A 340 31.07 20.57 13.44
C SER A 340 30.28 20.24 14.71
N ALA A 341 29.10 20.84 14.88
CA ALA A 341 28.24 20.60 16.04
C ALA A 341 27.81 19.13 16.20
N ILE A 342 27.56 18.43 15.09
CA ILE A 342 27.23 17.00 15.08
C ILE A 342 28.43 16.15 15.54
N ARG A 343 29.66 16.53 15.14
CA ARG A 343 30.88 15.82 15.56
C ARG A 343 31.17 16.02 17.04
N GLU A 344 30.95 17.22 17.56
CA GLU A 344 31.12 17.55 18.97
C GLU A 344 30.14 16.78 19.86
N ASN A 345 28.84 16.80 19.54
CA ASN A 345 27.79 16.25 20.41
C ASN A 345 26.79 15.34 19.68
N PRO A 346 27.15 14.08 19.38
CA PRO A 346 26.26 13.16 18.65
C PRO A 346 25.18 12.48 19.53
N VAL A 347 25.22 12.68 20.85
CA VAL A 347 24.41 11.95 21.83
C VAL A 347 22.92 12.32 21.73
N HIS A 348 22.05 11.30 21.77
CA HIS A 348 20.61 11.51 21.75
C HIS A 348 20.02 11.60 23.16
N GLU A 349 19.55 12.78 23.53
CA GLU A 349 18.79 12.99 24.76
C GLU A 349 17.30 12.68 24.56
N LYS A 350 16.79 11.70 25.32
CA LYS A 350 15.37 11.34 25.30
C LYS A 350 14.55 12.41 26.03
N LYS A 351 13.48 12.88 25.39
CA LYS A 351 12.53 13.80 26.03
C LYS A 351 11.89 13.12 27.26
N PRO A 352 11.69 13.84 28.37
CA PRO A 352 11.05 13.29 29.56
C PRO A 352 9.61 12.87 29.26
N LYS A 353 9.17 11.79 29.89
CA LYS A 353 7.78 11.30 29.75
C LYS A 353 6.86 12.28 30.46
N ARG A 354 5.86 12.81 29.73
CA ARG A 354 4.80 13.64 30.31
C ARG A 354 3.72 12.75 30.90
N GLU A 355 3.24 13.09 32.09
CA GLU A 355 2.06 12.46 32.69
C GLU A 355 0.81 12.96 31.97
N VAL A 356 0.10 12.05 31.30
CA VAL A 356 -1.10 12.38 30.53
C VAL A 356 -2.25 11.49 30.97
N LYS A 357 -3.37 12.10 31.35
CA LYS A 357 -4.64 11.38 31.59
C LYS A 357 -5.09 10.69 30.30
N LYS A 358 -5.14 9.36 30.29
CA LYS A 358 -5.46 8.57 29.09
C LYS A 358 -6.94 8.66 28.75
N LYS A 359 -7.30 9.49 27.76
CA LYS A 359 -8.64 9.52 27.15
C LYS A 359 -8.72 8.53 25.99
N ARG A 360 -9.87 7.85 25.85
CA ARG A 360 -10.15 6.98 24.70
C ARG A 360 -10.71 7.80 23.53
N TRP A 361 -10.01 7.79 22.40
CA TRP A 361 -10.44 8.48 21.16
C TRP A 361 -11.20 7.57 20.19
N ASN A 362 -10.93 6.26 20.23
CA ASN A 362 -11.52 5.29 19.32
C ASN A 362 -12.76 4.65 19.92
N ARG A 363 -13.78 4.41 19.09
CA ARG A 363 -15.01 3.72 19.48
C ARG A 363 -14.71 2.37 20.15
N ALA A 364 -15.46 2.07 21.21
CA ALA A 364 -15.43 0.74 21.82
C ALA A 364 -15.94 -0.34 20.87
N LYS A 365 -15.25 -1.49 20.84
CA LYS A 365 -15.79 -2.67 20.16
C LYS A 365 -17.06 -3.07 20.89
N LEU A 366 -18.16 -3.20 20.14
CA LEU A 366 -19.44 -3.64 20.70
C LEU A 366 -19.30 -5.05 21.26
N THR A 367 -19.91 -5.29 22.41
CA THR A 367 -20.00 -6.63 22.99
C THR A 367 -20.92 -7.51 22.15
N LEU A 368 -20.88 -8.83 22.36
CA LEU A 368 -21.75 -9.75 21.63
C LEU A 368 -23.24 -9.48 21.92
N GLY A 369 -23.60 -9.23 23.18
CA GLY A 369 -24.97 -8.89 23.58
C GLY A 369 -25.48 -7.66 22.84
N GLN A 370 -24.74 -6.55 22.91
CA GLN A 370 -25.08 -5.31 22.19
C GLN A 370 -25.26 -5.50 20.68
N ARG A 371 -24.53 -6.44 20.05
CA ARG A 371 -24.72 -6.76 18.62
C ARG A 371 -25.99 -7.55 18.37
N LYS A 372 -26.31 -8.54 19.21
CA LYS A 372 -27.55 -9.33 19.12
C LYS A 372 -28.77 -8.45 19.33
N ASP A 373 -28.75 -7.63 20.37
CA ASP A 373 -29.85 -6.72 20.71
C ASP A 373 -30.09 -5.71 19.59
N ARG A 374 -29.01 -5.17 19.01
CA ARG A 374 -29.11 -4.28 17.84
C ARG A 374 -29.79 -4.97 16.65
N VAL A 375 -29.51 -6.24 16.39
CA VAL A 375 -30.16 -7.00 15.31
C VAL A 375 -31.65 -7.17 15.61
N ALA A 376 -32.01 -7.53 16.85
CA ALA A 376 -33.40 -7.67 17.27
C ALA A 376 -34.17 -6.35 17.15
N GLN A 377 -33.59 -5.24 17.65
CA GLN A 377 -34.17 -3.91 17.56
C GLN A 377 -34.40 -3.48 16.10
N LYS A 378 -33.45 -3.74 15.20
CA LYS A 378 -33.60 -3.43 13.77
C LYS A 378 -34.71 -4.23 13.09
N LYS A 379 -34.86 -5.52 13.42
CA LYS A 379 -35.96 -6.34 12.90
C LYS A 379 -37.31 -5.81 13.39
N ALA A 380 -37.42 -5.51 14.69
CA ALA A 380 -38.64 -4.98 15.29
C ALA A 380 -39.02 -3.59 14.75
N SER A 381 -38.05 -2.70 14.53
CA SER A 381 -38.33 -1.39 13.92
C SER A 381 -38.78 -1.50 12.47
N PHE A 382 -38.21 -2.44 11.71
CA PHE A 382 -38.58 -2.67 10.31
C PHE A 382 -40.02 -3.19 10.18
N LEU A 383 -40.38 -4.20 10.97
CA LEU A 383 -41.75 -4.73 10.99
C LEU A 383 -42.79 -3.68 11.39
N ARG A 384 -42.46 -2.81 12.35
CA ARG A 384 -43.33 -1.68 12.73
C ARG A 384 -43.49 -0.65 11.61
N ALA A 385 -42.45 -0.39 10.83
CA ALA A 385 -42.52 0.54 9.72
C ALA A 385 -43.39 -0.01 8.59
N GLN A 386 -43.31 -1.32 8.28
CA GLN A 386 -44.18 -1.95 7.30
C GLN A 386 -45.66 -1.90 7.71
N ALA A 387 -45.97 -2.23 8.97
CA ALA A 387 -47.34 -2.16 9.47
C ALA A 387 -47.92 -0.73 9.37
N ALA A 388 -47.11 0.29 9.66
CA ALA A 388 -47.53 1.68 9.55
C ALA A 388 -47.61 2.25 8.12
N GLU A 389 -47.10 1.53 7.12
CA GLU A 389 -47.31 1.87 5.69
C GLU A 389 -48.57 1.18 5.14
N GLU A 390 -49.02 0.12 5.80
CA GLU A 390 -50.24 -0.63 5.45
C GLU A 390 -51.50 -0.01 6.07
N ASP A 391 -51.36 0.64 7.23
CA ASP A 391 -52.37 1.49 7.87
C ASP A 391 -52.43 2.90 7.25
#